data_AF-S4PT59-F1
#
_entry.id   AF-S4PT59-F1
#
_cell.length_a   1.000
_cell.length_b   1.000
_cell.length_c   1.000
_cell.angle_alpha   90.00
_cell.angle_beta   90.00
_cell.angle_gamma   90.00
#
_symmetry.space_group_name_H-M   'P 1'
#
loop_
_entity.id
_entity.type
_entity.pdbx_description
1 polymer ?
#
loop_
_entity_poly.entity_id
_entity_poly.type
_entity_poly.pdbx_seq_one_letter_code
_entity_poly.pdbx_strand_id
1 'polypeptide(L)'
;MTPLYKYTTATLFSGEEIGENNDSQNDEEEWPPFRRIGTFDPYSDDPRLAVKRVLLCPLSGMLTIGGAAGHIVIASLKTTPSTAEVKSIPVNIVSDRDGFVWKGHDQLTLRSGALTFPAGYQASAVGQLSPPAAVTALAAQWEWGVVCV
;
A
#
# COMPACT_ATOMS: atom_id res chain seq x y z
N MET A 1 -7.35 -23.98 -4.46
CA MET A 1 -6.69 -22.93 -3.66
C MET A 1 -7.75 -21.91 -3.29
N THR A 2 -7.98 -21.64 -2.01
CA THR A 2 -9.07 -20.78 -1.53
C THR A 2 -8.46 -19.50 -0.94
N PRO A 3 -8.89 -18.29 -1.38
CA PRO A 3 -8.37 -17.05 -0.81
C PRO A 3 -8.82 -16.93 0.66
N LEU A 4 -7.86 -16.70 1.56
CA LEU A 4 -8.12 -16.55 3.00
C LEU A 4 -8.30 -15.09 3.42
N TYR A 5 -7.56 -14.18 2.79
CA TYR A 5 -7.52 -12.78 3.16
C TYR A 5 -7.01 -11.92 2.00
N LYS A 6 -7.53 -10.69 1.88
CA LYS A 6 -7.07 -9.66 0.93
C LYS A 6 -6.63 -8.43 1.71
N TYR A 7 -5.40 -7.99 1.49
CA TYR A 7 -4.89 -6.72 2.00
C TYR A 7 -4.80 -5.69 0.86
N THR A 8 -5.43 -4.53 1.02
CA THR A 8 -5.41 -3.45 0.03
C THR A 8 -4.53 -2.31 0.54
N THR A 9 -3.38 -2.08 -0.09
CA THR A 9 -2.46 -0.97 0.28
C THR A 9 -2.83 0.36 -0.37
N ALA A 10 -3.60 0.34 -1.46
CA ALA A 10 -4.01 1.56 -2.18
C ALA A 10 -4.74 2.56 -1.27
N THR A 11 -5.46 2.08 -0.25
CA THR A 11 -6.18 2.92 0.72
C THR A 11 -5.27 3.77 1.59
N LEU A 12 -3.96 3.50 1.63
CA LEU A 12 -2.98 4.32 2.35
C LEU A 12 -2.62 5.59 1.58
N PHE A 13 -2.81 5.60 0.27
CA PHE A 13 -2.36 6.67 -0.62
C PHE A 13 -3.55 7.48 -1.12
N SER A 14 -3.29 8.73 -1.50
CA SER A 14 -4.25 9.63 -2.15
C SER A 14 -3.97 9.69 -3.65
N GLY A 15 -5.02 9.71 -4.47
CA GLY A 15 -4.94 9.84 -5.92
C GLY A 15 -6.34 9.75 -6.54
N GLU A 16 -6.55 10.39 -7.69
CA GLU A 16 -7.84 10.43 -8.39
C GLU A 16 -8.30 9.04 -8.87
N GLU A 17 -7.36 8.13 -9.14
CA GLU A 17 -7.63 6.74 -9.52
C GLU A 17 -7.81 5.80 -8.31
N ILE A 18 -7.58 6.28 -7.08
CA ILE A 18 -7.80 5.51 -5.84
C ILE A 18 -9.26 5.69 -5.40
N GLY A 19 -10.16 5.65 -6.38
CA GLY A 19 -11.59 5.73 -6.17
C GLY A 19 -12.00 4.64 -5.18
N GLU A 20 -12.54 5.07 -4.05
CA GLU A 20 -13.45 4.22 -3.30
C GLU A 20 -14.50 3.78 -4.33
N ASN A 21 -14.57 2.47 -4.63
CA ASN A 21 -15.67 1.90 -5.39
C ASN A 21 -16.93 2.21 -4.59
N ASN A 22 -17.49 3.39 -4.80
CA ASN A 22 -18.66 3.88 -4.12
C ASN A 22 -19.86 3.27 -4.85
N ASP A 23 -19.95 1.95 -4.78
CA ASP A 23 -21.07 1.12 -5.25
C ASP A 23 -22.35 1.41 -4.44
N SER A 24 -22.35 2.40 -3.55
CA SER A 24 -23.54 2.90 -2.85
C SER A 24 -24.11 4.14 -3.55
N GLN A 25 -24.14 4.15 -4.88
CA GLN A 25 -25.15 4.92 -5.58
C GLN A 25 -26.46 4.14 -5.49
N ASN A 26 -27.55 4.87 -5.27
CA ASN A 26 -28.85 4.35 -4.89
C ASN A 26 -29.48 3.47 -5.98
N ASP A 27 -29.13 2.18 -6.01
CA ASP A 27 -29.50 1.16 -7.01
C ASP A 27 -31.02 0.84 -7.11
N GLU A 28 -31.88 1.47 -6.30
CA GLU A 28 -33.29 1.07 -6.19
C GLU A 28 -34.15 1.49 -7.40
N GLU A 29 -33.70 2.42 -8.25
CA GLU A 29 -34.47 2.93 -9.40
C GLU A 29 -33.81 2.74 -10.78
N GLU A 30 -32.62 2.13 -10.87
CA GLU A 30 -31.91 2.05 -12.15
C GLU A 30 -32.46 0.92 -13.06
N TRP A 31 -32.98 1.30 -14.24
CA TRP A 31 -33.42 0.37 -15.28
C TRP A 31 -32.67 0.61 -16.60
N PRO A 32 -32.02 -0.41 -17.19
CA PRO A 32 -31.94 -1.80 -16.72
C PRO A 32 -31.07 -1.93 -15.46
N PRO A 33 -31.36 -2.89 -14.56
CA PRO A 33 -30.71 -3.02 -13.25
C PRO A 33 -29.35 -3.71 -13.40
N PHE A 34 -28.41 -3.06 -14.07
CA PHE A 34 -27.07 -3.58 -14.22
C PHE A 34 -26.36 -3.59 -12.88
N ARG A 35 -25.84 -4.75 -12.49
CA ARG A 35 -25.06 -4.93 -11.27
C ARG A 35 -23.67 -5.40 -11.61
N ARG A 36 -22.66 -4.74 -11.06
CA ARG A 36 -21.27 -5.19 -11.19
C ARG A 36 -21.12 -6.49 -10.38
N ILE A 37 -20.76 -7.57 -11.06
CA ILE A 37 -20.49 -8.87 -10.43
C ILE A 37 -19.07 -9.34 -10.76
N GLY A 38 -18.52 -10.20 -9.91
CA GLY A 38 -17.17 -10.72 -10.07
C GLY A 38 -16.08 -9.75 -9.61
N THR A 39 -14.83 -10.17 -9.74
CA THR A 39 -13.65 -9.42 -9.26
C THR A 39 -12.60 -9.21 -10.34
N PHE A 40 -12.86 -9.65 -11.57
CA PHE A 40 -11.96 -9.43 -12.68
C PHE A 40 -12.05 -7.96 -13.09
N ASP A 41 -10.89 -7.32 -13.21
CA ASP A 41 -10.76 -5.97 -13.72
C ASP A 41 -9.81 -5.99 -14.93
N PRO A 42 -10.27 -5.63 -16.15
CA PRO A 42 -9.41 -5.58 -17.32
C PRO A 42 -8.53 -4.33 -17.36
N TYR A 43 -8.80 -3.34 -16.52
CA TYR A 43 -8.08 -2.08 -16.52
C TYR A 43 -6.84 -2.16 -15.62
N SER A 44 -5.81 -1.42 -16.01
CA SER A 44 -4.64 -1.17 -15.18
C SER A 44 -4.70 0.30 -14.80
N ASP A 45 -4.97 0.55 -13.51
CA ASP A 45 -4.96 1.89 -12.92
C ASP A 45 -3.49 2.34 -12.75
N ASP A 46 -3.11 2.81 -11.56
CA ASP A 46 -1.77 3.33 -11.31
C ASP A 46 -0.70 2.20 -11.19
N PRO A 47 0.25 2.08 -12.13
CA PRO A 47 1.31 1.07 -12.06
C PRO A 47 2.26 1.26 -10.88
N ARG A 48 2.27 2.45 -10.25
CA ARG A 48 3.08 2.75 -9.06
C ARG A 48 2.64 1.94 -7.84
N LEU A 49 1.37 1.54 -7.77
CA LEU A 49 0.80 0.72 -6.69
C LEU A 49 1.21 -0.75 -6.76
N ALA A 50 1.85 -1.18 -7.85
CA ALA A 50 2.21 -2.59 -8.04
C ALA A 50 3.14 -3.10 -6.92
N VAL A 51 2.74 -4.23 -6.33
CA VAL A 51 3.55 -4.94 -5.32
C VAL A 51 4.73 -5.64 -6.00
N LYS A 52 5.94 -5.35 -5.53
CA LYS A 52 7.19 -5.94 -6.02
C LYS A 52 7.74 -7.00 -5.08
N ARG A 53 7.66 -6.79 -3.77
CA ARG A 53 8.17 -7.72 -2.75
C ARG A 53 7.18 -7.85 -1.61
N VAL A 54 7.08 -9.04 -1.02
CA VAL A 54 6.24 -9.32 0.15
C VAL A 54 7.05 -10.16 1.12
N LEU A 55 7.03 -9.77 2.39
CA LEU A 55 7.56 -10.54 3.50
C LEU A 55 6.50 -10.67 4.58
N LEU A 56 6.28 -11.89 5.04
CA LEU A 56 5.41 -12.19 6.16
C LEU A 56 6.22 -12.91 7.23
N CYS A 57 6.29 -12.35 8.43
CA CYS A 57 6.86 -13.03 9.59
C CYS A 57 5.75 -13.79 10.32
N PRO A 58 5.77 -15.14 10.32
CA PRO A 58 4.71 -15.92 10.95
C PRO A 58 4.74 -15.84 12.48
N LEU A 59 5.88 -15.50 13.08
CA LEU A 59 6.04 -15.42 14.53
C LEU A 59 5.50 -14.10 15.09
N SER A 60 5.85 -12.97 14.45
CA SER A 60 5.41 -11.64 14.89
C SER A 60 4.11 -11.17 14.23
N GLY A 61 3.63 -11.85 13.19
CA GLY A 61 2.46 -11.40 12.42
C GLY A 61 2.71 -10.11 11.63
N MET A 62 3.97 -9.76 11.38
CA MET A 62 4.35 -8.55 10.66
C MET A 62 4.38 -8.80 9.15
N LEU A 63 3.77 -7.90 8.40
CA LEU A 63 3.71 -7.89 6.94
C LEU A 63 4.47 -6.67 6.42
N THR A 64 5.45 -6.93 5.56
CA THR A 64 6.24 -5.89 4.86
C THR A 64 6.01 -6.02 3.37
N ILE A 65 5.70 -4.90 2.70
CA ILE A 65 5.41 -4.88 1.27
C ILE A 65 6.26 -3.81 0.61
N GLY A 66 7.06 -4.19 -0.39
CA GLY A 66 7.82 -3.26 -1.23
C GLY A 66 7.09 -3.02 -2.56
N GLY A 67 6.91 -1.76 -2.93
CA GLY A 67 6.16 -1.34 -4.11
C GLY A 67 7.01 -0.87 -5.29
N ALA A 68 6.34 -0.48 -6.38
CA ALA A 68 6.97 -0.05 -7.63
C ALA A 68 7.48 1.39 -7.60
N ALA A 69 6.88 2.28 -6.79
CA ALA A 69 7.30 3.67 -6.63
C ALA A 69 8.08 3.91 -5.32
N GLY A 70 8.89 2.94 -4.91
CA GLY A 70 9.76 3.07 -3.74
C GLY A 70 9.07 3.10 -2.37
N HIS A 71 7.77 2.84 -2.31
CA HIS A 71 7.06 2.76 -1.04
C HIS A 71 7.24 1.38 -0.38
N ILE A 72 7.42 1.37 0.94
CA ILE A 72 7.58 0.18 1.78
C ILE A 72 6.52 0.22 2.88
N VAL A 73 5.49 -0.61 2.80
CA VAL A 73 4.41 -0.67 3.78
C VAL A 73 4.78 -1.63 4.90
N ILE A 74 4.66 -1.18 6.15
CA ILE A 74 4.82 -1.99 7.36
C ILE A 74 3.47 -2.10 8.06
N ALA A 75 2.94 -3.32 8.13
CA ALA A 75 1.67 -3.63 8.75
C ALA A 75 1.79 -4.78 9.76
N SER A 76 0.90 -4.78 10.75
CA SER A 76 0.80 -5.84 11.76
C SER A 76 -0.61 -6.42 11.77
N LEU A 77 -0.74 -7.72 11.99
CA LEU A 77 -2.04 -8.37 12.17
C LEU A 77 -2.66 -7.97 13.52
N LYS A 78 -3.87 -7.41 13.51
CA LYS A 78 -4.67 -7.10 14.71
C LYS A 78 -6.07 -7.68 14.61
N THR A 79 -6.62 -8.12 15.74
CA THR A 79 -7.97 -8.72 15.81
C THR A 79 -9.10 -7.70 15.95
N THR A 80 -8.77 -6.47 16.36
CA THR A 80 -9.75 -5.39 16.55
C THR A 80 -9.53 -4.27 15.53
N PRO A 81 -10.60 -3.63 15.03
CA PRO A 81 -10.45 -2.42 14.22
C PRO A 81 -9.74 -1.32 15.03
N SER A 82 -9.02 -0.44 14.36
CA SER A 82 -8.41 0.72 15.01
C SER A 82 -8.28 1.91 14.07
N THR A 83 -8.28 3.10 14.65
CA THR A 83 -8.02 4.35 13.93
C THR A 83 -6.66 4.87 14.36
N ALA A 84 -5.74 5.00 13.42
CA ALA A 84 -4.37 5.41 13.69
C ALA A 84 -3.76 6.16 12.51
N GLU A 85 -2.83 7.06 12.79
CA GLU A 85 -2.02 7.71 11.77
C GLU A 85 -0.92 6.77 11.26
N VAL A 86 -0.69 6.80 9.95
CA VAL A 86 0.39 6.03 9.31
C VAL A 86 1.62 6.91 9.21
N LYS A 87 2.71 6.49 9.84
CA LYS A 87 3.96 7.27 9.86
C LYS A 87 4.63 7.23 8.48
N SER A 88 4.98 8.39 7.93
CA SER A 88 5.82 8.50 6.74
C SER A 88 7.30 8.55 7.14
N ILE A 89 8.14 7.73 6.51
CA ILE A 89 9.59 7.65 6.79
C ILE A 89 10.35 7.84 5.48
N PRO A 90 10.94 9.02 5.21
CA PRO A 90 11.74 9.24 4.02
C PRO A 90 13.09 8.51 4.11
N VAL A 91 13.51 7.90 3.00
CA VAL A 91 14.78 7.14 2.88
C VAL A 91 15.53 7.62 1.63
N ASN A 92 16.44 8.57 1.79
CA ASN A 92 17.27 9.06 0.70
C ASN A 92 18.45 8.11 0.44
N ILE A 93 18.49 7.49 -0.74
CA ILE A 93 19.54 6.51 -1.13
C ILE A 93 20.62 7.12 -2.03
N VAL A 94 20.36 8.26 -2.66
CA VAL A 94 21.32 8.90 -3.59
C VAL A 94 22.24 9.91 -2.92
N SER A 95 21.94 10.30 -1.67
CA SER A 95 22.66 11.35 -0.91
C SER A 95 22.75 12.67 -1.69
N ASP A 96 23.54 13.64 -1.23
CA ASP A 96 23.71 14.95 -1.87
C ASP A 96 24.64 14.89 -3.11
N ARG A 97 24.48 13.87 -3.95
CA ARG A 97 25.22 13.78 -5.21
C ARG A 97 24.70 14.84 -6.17
N ASP A 98 25.50 15.90 -6.35
CA ASP A 98 25.25 16.95 -7.32
C ASP A 98 24.94 16.35 -8.71
N GLY A 99 23.76 16.68 -9.23
CA GLY A 99 23.34 16.35 -10.59
C GLY A 99 22.51 15.08 -10.79
N PHE A 100 22.14 14.34 -9.74
CA PHE A 100 21.19 13.22 -9.90
C PHE A 100 19.78 13.75 -10.20
N VAL A 101 19.22 13.39 -11.36
CA VAL A 101 17.85 13.75 -11.77
C VAL A 101 17.06 12.47 -11.97
N TRP A 102 16.00 12.29 -11.17
CA TRP A 102 15.06 11.19 -11.33
C TRP A 102 14.19 11.41 -12.58
N LYS A 103 14.09 10.39 -13.43
CA LYS A 103 13.31 10.43 -14.68
C LYS A 103 12.17 9.39 -14.72
N GLY A 104 11.98 8.65 -13.63
CA GLY A 104 10.91 7.66 -13.54
C GLY A 104 9.62 8.25 -12.99
N HIS A 105 8.70 7.37 -12.61
CA HIS A 105 7.46 7.75 -11.94
C HIS A 105 7.72 8.46 -10.61
N ASP A 106 6.91 9.46 -10.28
CA ASP A 106 6.99 10.14 -8.99
C ASP A 106 6.47 9.26 -7.84
N GLN A 107 6.83 9.59 -6.60
CA GLN A 107 6.38 8.89 -5.40
C GLN A 107 4.85 8.94 -5.24
N LEU A 108 4.30 7.99 -4.49
CA LEU A 108 2.89 8.03 -4.11
C LEU A 108 2.69 9.02 -2.96
N THR A 109 1.58 9.74 -2.97
CA THR A 109 1.21 10.65 -1.87
C THR A 109 0.51 9.85 -0.78
N LEU A 110 1.11 9.78 0.42
CA LEU A 110 0.47 9.16 1.59
C LEU A 110 -0.71 10.02 2.07
N ARG A 111 -1.85 9.41 2.39
CA ARG A 111 -2.97 10.13 2.99
C ARG A 111 -2.55 10.73 4.32
N SER A 112 -2.97 11.98 4.52
CA SER A 112 -2.75 12.70 5.78
C SER A 112 -3.85 12.39 6.79
N GLY A 113 -3.51 12.43 8.07
CA GLY A 113 -4.44 12.20 9.18
C GLY A 113 -4.63 10.72 9.55
N ALA A 114 -5.56 10.48 10.46
CA ALA A 114 -5.83 9.14 10.98
C ALA A 114 -6.66 8.32 9.99
N LEU A 115 -6.24 7.08 9.74
CA LEU A 115 -6.95 6.11 8.91
C LEU A 115 -7.64 5.08 9.80
N THR A 116 -8.86 4.71 9.45
CA THR A 116 -9.60 3.65 10.13
C THR A 116 -9.35 2.33 9.42
N PHE A 117 -8.80 1.37 10.15
CA PHE A 117 -8.51 0.03 9.67
C PHE A 117 -9.50 -0.99 10.23
N PRO A 118 -10.04 -1.91 9.41
CA PRO A 118 -10.79 -3.05 9.90
C PRO A 118 -9.88 -4.02 10.68
N ALA A 119 -10.48 -5.02 11.32
CA ALA A 119 -9.72 -6.15 11.84
C ALA A 119 -8.95 -6.85 10.69
N GLY A 120 -7.70 -7.24 10.95
CA GLY A 120 -6.78 -7.74 9.94
C GLY A 120 -5.43 -7.01 9.99
N TYR A 121 -4.75 -6.90 8.86
CA TYR A 121 -3.50 -6.15 8.77
C TYR A 121 -3.78 -4.65 8.78
N GLN A 122 -3.08 -3.95 9.67
CA GLN A 122 -3.19 -2.50 9.84
C GLN A 122 -1.82 -1.87 9.65
N ALA A 123 -1.73 -0.89 8.76
CA ALA A 123 -0.46 -0.21 8.48
C ALA A 123 -0.07 0.67 9.67
N SER A 124 1.22 0.66 9.99
CA SER A 124 1.80 1.49 11.05
C SER A 124 2.79 2.52 10.52
N ALA A 125 3.47 2.19 9.43
CA ALA A 125 4.41 3.08 8.76
C ALA A 125 4.51 2.77 7.27
N VAL A 126 4.89 3.79 6.51
CA VAL A 126 5.31 3.69 5.11
C VAL A 126 6.68 4.34 4.96
N GLY A 127 7.68 3.52 4.61
CA GLY A 127 8.97 4.01 4.17
C GLY A 127 8.89 4.48 2.71
N GLN A 128 9.51 5.59 2.36
CA GLN A 128 9.51 6.12 1.00
C GLN A 128 10.94 6.34 0.51
N LEU A 129 11.37 5.56 -0.47
CA LEU A 129 12.67 5.73 -1.12
C LEU A 129 12.71 7.03 -1.92
N SER A 130 13.85 7.71 -1.86
CA SER A 130 14.19 8.86 -2.70
C SER A 130 15.54 8.60 -3.39
N PRO A 131 15.57 8.44 -4.73
CA PRO A 131 14.44 8.49 -5.66
C PRO A 131 13.43 7.34 -5.50
N PRO A 132 12.17 7.51 -5.97
CA PRO A 132 11.10 6.52 -5.84
C PRO A 132 11.22 5.38 -6.87
N ALA A 133 12.38 4.72 -6.89
CA ALA A 133 12.62 3.55 -7.73
C ALA A 133 11.92 2.30 -7.16
N ALA A 134 11.64 1.33 -8.04
CA ALA A 134 11.00 0.08 -7.64
C ALA A 134 11.85 -0.70 -6.63
N VAL A 135 11.19 -1.23 -5.59
CA VAL A 135 11.84 -2.08 -4.59
C VAL A 135 12.29 -3.39 -5.25
N THR A 136 13.61 -3.63 -5.27
CA THR A 136 14.22 -4.79 -5.93
C THR A 136 14.53 -5.94 -4.97
N ALA A 137 14.75 -5.64 -3.70
CA ALA A 137 14.96 -6.62 -2.64
C ALA A 137 14.25 -6.14 -1.37
N LEU A 138 13.91 -7.07 -0.48
CA LEU A 138 13.33 -6.75 0.80
C LEU A 138 13.74 -7.84 1.78
N ALA A 139 14.24 -7.44 2.95
CA ALA A 139 14.51 -8.32 4.08
C ALA A 139 14.02 -7.65 5.36
N ALA A 140 13.60 -8.42 6.35
CA ALA A 140 13.18 -7.90 7.64
C ALA A 140 13.60 -8.86 8.75
N GLN A 141 14.19 -8.30 9.81
CA GLN A 141 14.44 -9.00 11.07
C GLN A 141 13.68 -8.28 12.18
N TRP A 142 12.48 -8.81 12.47
CA TRP A 142 11.53 -8.18 13.38
C TRP A 142 11.94 -8.24 14.84
N GLU A 143 12.74 -9.22 15.25
CA GLU A 143 13.30 -9.25 16.61
C GLU A 143 14.23 -8.05 16.87
N TRP A 144 14.87 -7.51 15.83
CA TRP A 144 15.75 -6.35 15.93
C TRP A 144 15.06 -5.05 15.54
N GLY A 145 13.83 -5.12 15.03
CA GLY A 145 13.12 -3.96 14.48
C GLY A 145 13.76 -3.39 13.21
N VAL A 146 14.43 -4.23 12.41
CA VAL A 146 15.17 -3.79 11.20
C VAL A 146 14.47 -4.27 9.93
N VAL A 147 14.31 -3.36 8.98
CA VAL A 147 13.89 -3.63 7.60
C VAL A 147 14.98 -3.14 6.66
N CYS A 148 15.37 -3.97 5.70
CA CYS A 148 16.34 -3.66 4.66
C CYS A 148 15.67 -3.73 3.29
N VAL A 149 15.99 -2.78 2.42
CA VAL A 149 15.39 -2.56 1.10
C VAL A 149 16.45 -2.19 0.08
#